data_AF-A0A8K0P8L5-F1
#
_entry.id   AF-A0A8K0P8L5-F1
#
_cell.length_a   1.000
_cell.length_b   1.000
_cell.length_c   1.000
_cell.angle_alpha   90.00
_cell.angle_beta   90.00
_cell.angle_gamma   90.00
#
_symmetry.space_group_name_H-M   'P 1'
#
loop_
_entity.id
_entity.type
_entity.pdbx_description
1 polymer ?
#
loop_
_entity_poly.entity_id
_entity_poly.type
_entity_poly.pdbx_seq_one_letter_code
_entity_poly.pdbx_strand_id
1 'polypeptide(L)' 'MNADCKAEFSLTTLQGILTPSVFGKLVQRLQMEEINAAGIEGLETCPSCPYSTIPNPEDKIFKCLNPECLRETC' A
#
# COMPACT_ATOMS: atom_id res chain seq x y z
N MET A 1 -26.02 25.44 3.68
CA MET A 1 -25.20 24.75 2.66
C MET A 1 -23.77 24.82 3.14
N ASN A 2 -23.25 23.73 3.71
CA ASN A 2 -21.85 23.69 4.12
C ASN A 2 -21.03 23.50 2.85
N ALA A 3 -20.16 24.46 2.55
CA ALA A 3 -19.22 24.34 1.45
C ALA A 3 -18.06 23.44 1.92
N ASP A 4 -18.15 22.14 1.62
CA ASP A 4 -17.04 21.23 1.86
C ASP A 4 -15.89 21.57 0.90
N CYS A 5 -14.77 22.00 1.47
CA CYS A 5 -13.55 22.28 0.72
C CYS A 5 -12.91 20.96 0.29
N LYS A 6 -12.71 20.79 -1.03
CA LYS A 6 -12.05 19.61 -1.63
C LYS A 6 -10.56 19.81 -1.93
N ALA A 7 -9.95 20.87 -1.39
CA ALA A 7 -8.53 21.13 -1.63
C ALA A 7 -7.68 20.06 -0.94
N GLU A 8 -6.69 19.54 -1.66
CA GLU A 8 -5.74 18.54 -1.14
C GLU A 8 -4.39 19.19 -0.82
N PHE A 9 -3.70 18.63 0.16
CA PHE A 9 -2.33 19.02 0.46
C PHE A 9 -1.37 18.29 -0.49
N SER A 10 -0.36 19.00 -0.99
CA SER A 10 0.68 18.36 -1.78
C SER A 10 1.52 17.40 -0.93
N LEU A 11 1.99 16.30 -1.53
CA LEU A 11 2.89 15.35 -0.85
C LEU A 11 4.16 16.02 -0.35
N THR A 12 4.71 16.97 -1.10
CA THR A 12 5.90 17.74 -0.69
C THR A 12 5.63 18.56 0.58
N THR A 13 4.46 19.20 0.67
CA THR A 13 4.05 19.91 1.89
C THR A 13 3.96 18.96 3.07
N LEU A 14 3.31 17.80 2.89
CA LEU A 14 3.15 16.80 3.94
C LEU A 14 4.49 16.21 4.38
N GLN A 15 5.41 15.96 3.44
CA GLN A 15 6.77 15.47 3.73
C GLN A 15 7.56 16.45 4.61
N GLY A 16 7.38 17.75 4.41
CA GLY A 16 8.08 18.78 5.18
C GLY A 16 7.56 19.00 6.59
N ILE A 17 6.29 18.64 6.87
CA ILE A 17 5.64 18.90 8.18
C ILE A 17 5.43 17.64 9.02
N LEU A 18 5.26 16.47 8.39
CA LEU A 18 5.01 15.21 9.10
C LEU A 18 6.33 14.58 9.54
N THR A 19 6.26 13.83 10.64
CA THR A 19 7.41 13.00 11.04
C THR A 19 7.65 11.92 9.99
N PRO A 20 8.90 11.45 9.79
CA PRO A 20 9.21 10.45 8.77
C PRO A 20 8.37 9.17 8.90
N SER A 21 8.07 8.73 10.13
CA SER A 21 7.27 7.53 10.39
C SER A 21 5.80 7.69 9.98
N VAL A 22 5.22 8.89 10.17
CA VAL A 22 3.84 9.17 9.77
C VAL A 22 3.77 9.36 8.25
N PHE A 23 4.69 10.13 7.68
CA PHE A 23 4.75 10.33 6.23
C PHE A 23 4.94 9.00 5.47
N GLY A 24 5.86 8.14 5.95
CA GLY A 24 6.07 6.83 5.33
C GLY A 24 4.81 5.95 5.33
N LYS A 25 4.03 5.96 6.42
CA LYS A 25 2.74 5.24 6.49
C LYS A 25 1.69 5.84 5.56
N LEU A 26 1.65 7.16 5.42
CA LEU A 26 0.75 7.83 4.50
C LEU A 26 1.04 7.42 3.06
N VAL A 27 2.30 7.52 2.63
CA VAL A 27 2.71 7.16 1.27
C VAL A 27 2.46 5.68 0.98
N GLN A 28 2.72 4.78 1.94
CA GLN A 28 2.37 3.36 1.79
C GLN A 28 0.88 3.15 1.54
N ARG A 29 0.01 3.89 2.24
CA ARG A 29 -1.45 3.77 2.06
C ARG A 29 -1.90 4.26 0.68
N LEU A 30 -1.40 5.42 0.25
CA LEU A 30 -1.71 5.95 -1.08
C LEU A 30 -1.28 4.97 -2.17
N GLN A 31 -0.06 4.41 -2.06
CA GLN A 31 0.43 3.40 -2.99
C GLN A 31 -0.48 2.16 -3.04
N MET A 32 -0.95 1.67 -1.88
CA MET A 32 -1.89 0.54 -1.83
C MET A 32 -3.23 0.89 -2.48
N GLU A 33 -3.75 2.09 -2.26
CA GLU A 33 -5.00 2.56 -2.88
C GLU A 33 -4.87 2.64 -4.40
N GLU A 34 -3.74 3.14 -4.92
CA GLU A 34 -3.45 3.18 -6.36
C GLU A 34 -3.37 1.77 -6.96
N ILE A 35 -2.68 0.85 -6.29
CA ILE A 35 -2.56 -0.55 -6.72
C ILE A 35 -3.94 -1.23 -6.74
N ASN A 36 -4.75 -1.03 -5.69
CA ASN A 36 -6.10 -1.59 -5.62
C ASN A 36 -7.02 -1.01 -6.69
N ALA A 37 -6.92 0.31 -6.94
CA ALA A 37 -7.71 0.99 -7.97
C ALA A 37 -7.35 0.55 -9.38
N ALA A 38 -6.12 0.07 -9.62
CA ALA A 38 -5.70 -0.46 -10.91
C ALA A 38 -6.39 -1.80 -11.27
N GLY A 39 -6.99 -2.50 -10.29
CA GLY A 39 -7.78 -3.72 -10.54
C GLY A 39 -6.96 -4.86 -11.17
N ILE A 40 -5.70 -5.01 -10.76
CA ILE A 40 -4.76 -5.99 -11.34
C ILE A 40 -5.25 -7.41 -11.06
N GLU A 41 -5.52 -8.18 -12.11
CA GLU A 41 -6.00 -9.57 -11.99
C GLU A 41 -4.92 -10.49 -11.40
N GLY A 42 -5.33 -11.36 -10.48
CA GLY A 42 -4.43 -12.29 -9.80
C GLY A 42 -3.47 -11.64 -8.80
N LEU A 43 -3.60 -10.33 -8.54
CA LEU A 43 -2.81 -9.67 -7.52
C LEU A 43 -3.24 -10.12 -6.12
N GLU A 44 -2.29 -10.63 -5.37
CA GLU A 44 -2.46 -10.96 -3.96
C GLU A 44 -1.61 -10.05 -3.09
N THR A 45 -2.13 -9.71 -1.90
CA THR A 45 -1.46 -8.83 -0.95
C THR A 45 -1.19 -9.55 0.35
N CYS A 46 0.04 -9.40 0.85
CA CYS A 46 0.46 -9.95 2.13
C CYS A 46 -0.45 -9.40 3.26
N PRO A 47 -1.01 -10.25 4.14
CA PRO A 47 -1.89 -9.77 5.21
C PRO A 47 -1.15 -9.03 6.34
N SER A 48 0.19 -9.04 6.32
CA SER A 48 1.03 -8.51 7.40
C SER A 48 1.84 -7.27 7.01
N CYS A 49 1.93 -6.95 5.72
CA CYS A 49 2.62 -5.75 5.24
C CYS A 49 2.07 -5.34 3.86
N PRO A 50 2.40 -4.14 3.36
CA PRO A 50 1.90 -3.63 2.06
C PRO A 50 2.43 -4.35 0.79
N TYR A 51 3.11 -5.49 0.93
CA TYR A 51 3.68 -6.19 -0.22
C TYR A 51 2.58 -6.89 -1.02
N SER A 52 2.49 -6.57 -2.31
CA SER A 52 1.57 -7.19 -3.24
C SER A 52 2.32 -7.75 -4.44
N THR A 53 1.90 -8.91 -4.92
CA THR A 53 2.49 -9.58 -6.09
C THR A 53 1.47 -10.50 -6.73
N ILE A 54 1.73 -10.91 -7.97
CA ILE A 54 0.97 -11.97 -8.63
C ILE A 54 1.74 -13.27 -8.38
N PRO A 55 1.29 -14.15 -7.46
CA PRO A 55 1.95 -15.43 -7.23
C PRO A 55 1.79 -16.37 -8.44
N ASN A 56 2.62 -17.40 -8.51
CA ASN A 56 2.44 -18.44 -9.52
C ASN A 56 1.12 -19.19 -9.21
N PRO A 57 0.23 -19.41 -10.18
CA PRO A 57 -1.02 -20.15 -9.96
C PRO A 57 -0.86 -21.56 -9.38
N GLU A 58 0.31 -22.18 -9.54
CA GLU A 58 0.62 -23.50 -8.97
C GLU A 58 1.03 -23.43 -7.48
N ASP A 59 1.41 -22.25 -6.99
CA ASP A 59 1.80 -22.05 -5.60
C ASP A 59 0.57 -22.06 -4.69
N LYS A 60 0.50 -23.06 -3.81
CA LYS A 60 -0.56 -23.15 -2.79
C LYS A 60 -0.32 -22.28 -1.56
N ILE A 61 0.83 -21.62 -1.51
CA ILE A 61 1.28 -20.83 -0.36
C ILE A 61 1.77 -19.51 -0.92
N PHE A 62 1.18 -18.41 -0.45
CA PHE A 62 1.67 -17.08 -0.72
C PHE A 62 2.97 -16.84 0.05
N LYS A 63 4.01 -16.40 -0.66
CA LYS A 63 5.32 -16.07 -0.08
C LYS A 63 5.58 -14.58 -0.21
N CYS A 64 5.61 -13.89 0.94
CA CYS A 64 5.94 -12.48 0.96
C CYS A 64 7.44 -12.26 0.68
N LEU A 65 7.78 -11.52 -0.37
CA LEU A 65 9.18 -11.23 -0.74
C LEU A 65 9.70 -9.91 -0.16
N ASN A 66 8.92 -9.22 0.68
CA ASN A 66 9.42 -8.10 1.45
C ASN A 66 10.46 -8.61 2.48
N PRO A 67 11.75 -8.17 2.41
CA PRO A 67 12.81 -8.62 3.30
C PRO A 67 12.56 -8.35 4.79
N GLU A 68 11.72 -7.37 5.10
CA GLU A 68 11.35 -7.03 6.48
C GLU A 68 10.20 -7.89 7.03
N CYS A 69 9.46 -8.60 6.17
CA CYS A 69 8.29 -9.39 6.56
C CYS A 69 8.49 -10.88 6.39
N LEU A 70 8.83 -11.34 5.18
CA LEU A 70 9.13 -12.74 4.81
C LEU A 70 8.10 -13.80 5.28
N ARG A 71 6.86 -13.40 5.57
CA ARG A 71 5.82 -14.34 6.01
C ARG A 71 5.31 -15.20 4.87
N GLU A 72 4.98 -16.44 5.20
CA GLU A 72 4.27 -17.36 4.32
C GLU A 72 2.85 -17.54 4.86
N THR A 73 1.87 -17.56 3.95
CA THR A 73 0.44 -17.71 4.30
C THR A 73 -0.23 -18.69 3.36
N CYS A 74 -1.08 -19.56 3.90
CA CYS A 74 -1.89 -20.54 3.17
C CYS A 74 -3.36 -20.09 3.14
#